data_AF-A0A397P922-F1
#
_entry.id   AF-A0A397P922-F1
#
_cell.length_a   1.000
_cell.length_b   1.000
_cell.length_c   1.000
_cell.angle_alpha   90.00
_cell.angle_beta   90.00
_cell.angle_gamma   90.00
#
_symmetry.space_group_name_H-M   'P 1'
#
loop_
_entity.id
_entity.type
_entity.pdbx_description
1 polymer ?
#
loop_
_entity_poly.entity_id
_entity_poly.type
_entity_poly.pdbx_seq_one_letter_code
_entity_poly.pdbx_strand_id
1 'polypeptide(L)'
;MPNDTLTDSEKTRFTFALVEQCVRNTALETLHAGTVPDSATGDYSDVKVVTPYGEIDWTELSRISDAEMKQLMIEITNKVYTFLTYPEDLVTLGPAARWNKPEIDPALMRQAERRRASRLAR
;
A
#
# COMPACT_ATOMS: atom_id res chain seq x y z
N MET A 1 -1.28 -23.12 26.02
CA MET A 1 -0.59 -22.19 25.10
C MET A 1 -1.12 -20.80 25.38
N PRO A 2 -0.27 -19.82 25.71
CA PRO A 2 -0.69 -18.43 25.88
C PRO A 2 -1.35 -17.96 24.58
N ASN A 3 -2.23 -16.97 24.66
CA ASN A 3 -3.02 -16.49 23.55
C ASN A 3 -2.08 -15.98 22.41
N ASP A 4 -1.82 -16.80 21.38
CA ASP A 4 -0.89 -16.55 20.25
C ASP A 4 -1.33 -15.39 19.32
N THR A 5 -2.21 -14.52 19.80
CA THR A 5 -2.77 -13.42 19.03
C THR A 5 -2.20 -12.11 19.54
N LEU A 6 -1.57 -11.35 18.64
CA LEU A 6 -1.12 -9.99 18.90
C LEU A 6 -2.26 -9.16 19.52
N THR A 7 -1.93 -8.35 20.53
CA THR A 7 -2.83 -7.31 21.02
C THR A 7 -3.08 -6.26 19.94
N ASP A 8 -4.15 -5.47 20.05
CA ASP A 8 -4.44 -4.44 19.06
C ASP A 8 -3.36 -3.36 18.98
N SER A 9 -2.66 -3.09 20.09
CA SER A 9 -1.51 -2.20 20.10
C SER A 9 -0.33 -2.80 19.32
N GLU A 10 -0.07 -4.09 19.49
CA GLU A 10 1.00 -4.77 18.75
C GLU A 10 0.67 -4.89 17.27
N LYS A 11 -0.58 -5.22 16.92
CA LYS A 11 -1.07 -5.19 15.53
C LYS A 11 -0.84 -3.81 14.92
N THR A 12 -1.26 -2.74 15.62
CA THR A 12 -1.11 -1.36 15.15
C THR A 12 0.35 -1.02 14.89
N ARG A 13 1.23 -1.29 15.87
CA ARG A 13 2.67 -1.01 15.75
C ARG A 13 3.31 -1.81 14.62
N PHE A 14 2.99 -3.09 14.50
CA PHE A 14 3.52 -3.94 13.44
C PHE A 14 3.04 -3.48 12.05
N THR A 15 1.75 -3.14 11.91
CA THR A 15 1.19 -2.62 10.66
C THR A 15 1.86 -1.32 10.23
N PHE A 16 2.02 -0.36 11.15
CA PHE A 16 2.70 0.90 10.84
C PHE A 16 4.15 0.66 10.40
N ALA A 17 4.92 -0.14 11.15
CA ALA A 17 6.30 -0.43 10.80
C ALA A 17 6.41 -1.16 9.44
N LEU A 18 5.56 -2.17 9.19
CA LEU A 18 5.57 -2.90 7.93
C LEU A 18 5.23 -1.98 6.75
N VAL A 19 4.18 -1.17 6.86
CA VAL A 19 3.80 -0.26 5.76
C VAL A 19 4.83 0.84 5.59
N GLU A 20 5.37 1.39 6.68
CA GLU A 20 6.40 2.43 6.62
C GLU A 20 7.70 1.93 5.99
N GLN A 21 8.17 0.75 6.38
CA GLN A 21 9.46 0.24 5.91
C GLN A 21 9.36 -0.43 4.54
N CYS A 22 8.25 -1.11 4.27
CA CYS A 22 8.12 -1.97 3.10
C CYS A 22 7.29 -1.37 1.97
N VAL A 23 6.48 -0.33 2.22
CA VAL A 23 5.63 0.30 1.19
C VAL A 23 6.00 1.77 1.02
N ARG A 24 5.94 2.55 2.09
CA ARG A 24 6.59 3.88 2.12
C ARG A 24 8.11 3.66 2.09
N ASN A 25 8.85 4.68 1.68
CA ASN A 25 10.29 4.57 1.45
C ASN A 25 10.68 3.56 0.34
N THR A 26 9.85 3.41 -0.69
CA THR A 26 10.16 2.60 -1.89
C THR A 26 10.18 3.48 -3.15
N ALA A 27 10.30 2.87 -4.33
CA ALA A 27 10.05 3.53 -5.62
C ALA A 27 8.70 4.29 -5.69
N LEU A 28 7.76 4.00 -4.78
CA LEU A 28 6.53 4.78 -4.60
C LEU A 28 6.82 6.27 -4.34
N GLU A 29 7.88 6.60 -3.61
CA GLU A 29 8.23 8.00 -3.34
C GLU A 29 8.71 8.72 -4.61
N THR A 30 9.35 7.99 -5.54
CA THR A 30 9.70 8.52 -6.87
C THR A 30 8.45 8.73 -7.73
N LEU A 31 7.51 7.79 -7.71
CA LEU A 31 6.23 7.93 -8.42
C LEU A 31 5.38 9.07 -7.86
N HIS A 32 5.52 9.35 -6.57
CA HIS A 32 4.88 10.46 -5.88
C HIS A 32 5.65 11.79 -6.03
N ALA A 33 6.87 11.76 -6.58
CA ALA A 33 7.65 12.97 -6.79
C ALA A 33 7.13 13.74 -8.01
N GLY A 34 6.79 15.01 -7.83
CA GLY A 34 6.38 15.88 -8.93
C GLY A 34 5.30 16.86 -8.54
N THR A 35 4.84 17.62 -9.53
CA THR A 35 3.68 18.50 -9.38
C THR A 35 2.44 17.72 -9.79
N VAL A 36 1.51 17.55 -8.85
CA VAL A 36 0.18 17.00 -9.16
C VAL A 36 -0.65 18.12 -9.78
N PRO A 37 -1.30 17.91 -10.94
CA PRO A 37 -2.16 18.93 -11.52
C PRO A 37 -3.35 19.20 -10.60
N ASP A 38 -3.82 20.44 -10.61
CA ASP A 38 -5.07 20.84 -9.97
C ASP A 38 -6.18 20.96 -11.02
N SER A 39 -7.43 20.85 -10.58
CA SER A 39 -8.63 20.91 -11.42
C SER A 39 -9.52 22.07 -10.97
N ALA A 40 -9.94 22.92 -11.91
CA ALA A 40 -10.84 24.03 -11.60
C ALA A 40 -12.27 23.55 -11.33
N THR A 41 -12.69 22.43 -11.93
CA THR A 41 -13.99 21.79 -11.67
C THR A 41 -13.97 20.89 -10.44
N GLY A 42 -12.79 20.45 -10.00
CA GLY A 42 -12.58 19.54 -8.88
C GLY A 42 -12.82 18.05 -9.20
N ASP A 43 -13.38 17.76 -10.38
CA ASP A 43 -13.61 16.39 -10.87
C ASP A 43 -12.57 15.94 -11.91
N TYR A 44 -11.60 16.80 -12.23
CA TYR A 44 -10.52 16.55 -13.19
C TYR A 44 -10.98 16.34 -14.64
N SER A 45 -12.23 16.63 -14.98
CA SER A 45 -12.72 16.60 -16.36
C SER A 45 -12.07 17.67 -17.25
N ASP A 46 -11.48 18.70 -16.65
CA ASP A 46 -10.74 19.79 -17.29
C ASP A 46 -9.22 19.55 -17.36
N VAL A 47 -8.73 18.39 -16.90
CA VAL A 47 -7.31 18.03 -16.92
C VAL A 47 -7.05 16.96 -17.97
N LYS A 48 -5.98 17.16 -18.75
CA LYS A 48 -5.53 16.20 -19.77
C LYS A 48 -4.02 16.16 -19.86
N VAL A 49 -3.50 15.03 -20.35
CA VAL A 49 -2.11 14.88 -20.77
C VAL A 49 -2.05 15.05 -22.28
N VAL A 50 -1.19 15.96 -22.75
CA VAL A 50 -0.95 16.16 -24.18
C VAL A 50 0.33 15.43 -24.56
N THR A 51 0.22 14.53 -25.54
CA THR A 51 1.35 13.78 -26.09
C THR A 51 1.47 14.05 -27.59
N PRO A 52 2.60 13.67 -28.24
CA PRO A 52 2.70 13.70 -29.70
C PRO A 52 1.67 12.83 -30.43
N TYR A 53 1.03 11.88 -29.75
CA TYR A 53 0.04 10.95 -30.31
C TYR A 53 -1.41 11.40 -30.07
N GLY A 54 -1.62 12.50 -29.36
CA GLY A 54 -2.94 13.01 -29.01
C GLY A 54 -3.08 13.36 -27.53
N GLU A 55 -4.30 13.74 -27.17
CA GLU A 55 -4.69 14.08 -25.81
C GLU A 55 -5.29 12.86 -25.11
N ILE A 56 -5.00 12.73 -23.81
CA ILE A 56 -5.55 11.69 -22.94
C ILE A 56 -6.19 12.39 -21.75
N ASP A 57 -7.49 12.17 -21.53
CA ASP A 57 -8.19 12.70 -20.37
C ASP A 57 -7.58 12.15 -19.09
N TRP A 58 -7.44 13.00 -18.07
CA TRP A 58 -6.82 12.61 -16.81
C TRP A 58 -7.56 11.45 -16.11
N THR A 59 -8.86 11.33 -16.32
CA THR A 59 -9.69 10.25 -15.77
C THR A 59 -9.40 8.89 -16.42
N GLU A 60 -8.94 8.89 -17.67
CA GLU A 60 -8.60 7.69 -18.44
C GLU A 60 -7.10 7.37 -18.44
N LEU A 61 -6.28 8.28 -17.90
CA LEU A 61 -4.83 8.11 -17.81
C LEU A 61 -4.45 7.08 -16.75
N SER A 62 -3.70 6.05 -17.16
CA SER A 62 -2.93 5.26 -16.18
C SER A 62 -1.77 6.08 -15.64
N ARG A 63 -1.71 6.23 -14.31
CA ARG A 63 -0.71 7.06 -13.62
C ARG A 63 0.60 6.33 -13.33
N ILE A 64 0.59 5.00 -13.46
CA ILE A 64 1.74 4.13 -13.21
C ILE A 64 1.80 3.15 -14.39
N SER A 65 2.93 3.09 -15.08
CA SER A 65 3.15 2.13 -16.15
C SER A 65 3.36 0.71 -15.61
N ASP A 66 3.20 -0.30 -16.46
CA ASP A 66 3.45 -1.70 -16.08
C ASP A 66 4.89 -1.94 -15.60
N ALA A 67 5.86 -1.25 -16.21
CA ALA A 67 7.26 -1.35 -15.83
C ALA A 67 7.50 -0.77 -14.42
N GLU A 68 6.95 0.40 -14.14
CA GLU A 68 7.01 1.04 -12.82
C GLU A 68 6.29 0.20 -11.77
N MET A 69 5.10 -0.31 -12.09
CA MET A 69 4.34 -1.18 -11.19
C MET A 69 5.11 -2.46 -10.87
N LYS A 70 5.71 -3.10 -11.87
CA LYS A 70 6.53 -4.30 -11.67
C LYS A 70 7.74 -4.01 -10.78
N GLN A 71 8.46 -2.92 -11.04
CA GLN A 71 9.61 -2.51 -10.23
C GLN A 71 9.20 -2.27 -8.77
N LEU A 72 8.11 -1.52 -8.56
CA LEU A 72 7.57 -1.24 -7.24
C LEU A 72 7.20 -2.53 -6.50
N MET A 73 6.51 -3.46 -7.16
CA MET A 73 6.08 -4.71 -6.53
C MET A 73 7.25 -5.63 -6.16
N ILE A 74 8.30 -5.69 -6.99
CA ILE A 74 9.51 -6.45 -6.66
C ILE A 74 10.18 -5.88 -5.41
N GLU A 75 10.33 -4.55 -5.33
CA GLU A 75 10.93 -3.90 -4.17
C GLU A 75 10.10 -4.14 -2.90
N ILE A 76 8.79 -3.89 -2.94
CA ILE A 76 7.89 -4.13 -1.81
C ILE A 76 7.99 -5.59 -1.36
N THR A 77 7.97 -6.54 -2.30
CA THR A 77 8.04 -7.97 -1.97
C THR A 77 9.34 -8.32 -1.26
N ASN A 78 10.47 -7.84 -1.76
CA ASN A 78 11.77 -8.07 -1.14
C ASN A 78 11.82 -7.45 0.26
N LYS A 79 11.32 -6.23 0.43
CA LYS A 79 11.31 -5.55 1.73
C LYS A 79 10.38 -6.22 2.73
N VAL A 80 9.19 -6.66 2.32
CA VAL A 80 8.28 -7.42 3.20
C VAL A 80 8.94 -8.74 3.62
N TYR A 81 9.59 -9.45 2.69
CA TYR A 81 10.32 -10.67 3.01
C TYR A 81 11.43 -10.42 4.04
N THR A 82 12.24 -9.36 3.84
CA THR A 82 13.27 -8.95 4.81
C THR A 82 12.67 -8.56 6.15
N PHE A 83 11.60 -7.78 6.17
CA PHE A 83 10.91 -7.36 7.41
C PHE A 83 10.40 -8.55 8.22
N LEU A 84 9.79 -9.53 7.57
CA LEU A 84 9.31 -10.75 8.21
C LEU A 84 10.45 -11.68 8.64
N THR A 85 11.65 -11.54 8.06
CA THR A 85 12.84 -12.29 8.46
C THR A 85 13.51 -11.69 9.70
N TYR A 86 13.44 -10.37 9.88
CA TYR A 86 14.08 -9.63 10.97
C TYR A 86 13.11 -8.68 11.72
N PRO A 87 11.94 -9.17 12.18
CA PRO A 87 10.89 -8.31 12.73
C PRO A 87 11.30 -7.66 14.07
N GLU A 88 12.09 -8.34 14.89
CA GLU A 88 12.56 -7.83 16.19
C GLU A 88 13.31 -6.50 16.08
N ASP A 89 14.06 -6.32 14.99
CA ASP A 89 14.87 -5.13 14.74
C ASP A 89 14.12 -4.07 13.93
N LEU A 90 13.15 -4.49 13.10
CA LEU A 90 12.51 -3.62 12.11
C LEU A 90 11.15 -3.08 12.54
N VAL A 91 10.57 -3.57 13.64
CA VAL A 91 9.32 -3.03 14.23
C VAL A 91 9.59 -1.73 15.00
N THR A 92 10.15 -0.74 14.32
CA THR A 92 10.37 0.62 14.81
C THR A 92 9.43 1.58 14.07
N LEU A 93 9.00 2.65 14.76
CA LEU A 93 8.07 3.63 14.19
C LEU A 93 8.80 4.97 14.02
N GLY A 94 8.87 5.44 12.79
CA GLY A 94 9.31 6.78 12.44
C GLY A 94 8.10 7.72 12.29
N PRO A 95 8.01 8.49 11.20
CA PRO A 95 6.83 9.28 10.84
C PRO A 95 5.48 8.55 10.95
N ALA A 96 5.42 7.23 10.73
CA ALA A 96 4.18 6.46 10.80
C ALA A 96 3.51 6.46 12.18
N ALA A 97 4.22 6.83 13.25
CA ALA A 97 3.62 7.03 14.57
C ALA A 97 2.48 8.07 14.59
N ARG A 98 2.39 8.93 13.57
CA ARG A 98 1.37 9.98 13.44
C ARG A 98 0.18 9.58 12.57
N TRP A 99 0.19 8.39 12.00
CA TRP A 99 -0.90 7.93 11.14
C TRP A 99 -2.15 7.57 11.95
N ASN A 100 -3.30 7.57 11.27
CA ASN A 100 -4.54 7.10 11.85
C ASN A 100 -4.45 5.61 12.21
N LYS A 101 -5.12 5.21 13.29
CA LYS A 101 -5.16 3.81 13.73
C LYS A 101 -5.71 2.93 12.59
N PRO A 102 -5.07 1.76 12.29
CA PRO A 102 -5.58 0.85 11.28
C PRO A 102 -6.94 0.25 11.67
N GLU A 103 -7.80 0.05 10.67
CA GLU A 103 -9.11 -0.57 10.80
C GLU A 103 -9.18 -1.86 9.97
N ILE A 104 -10.14 -2.74 10.30
CA ILE A 104 -10.35 -3.98 9.54
C ILE A 104 -11.00 -3.65 8.21
N ASP A 105 -10.38 -4.06 7.10
CA ASP A 105 -11.02 -4.01 5.78
C ASP A 105 -12.12 -5.10 5.67
N PRO A 106 -13.40 -4.73 5.48
CA PRO A 106 -14.49 -5.69 5.47
C PRO A 106 -14.43 -6.67 4.29
N ALA A 107 -13.91 -6.24 3.14
CA ALA A 107 -13.85 -7.08 1.94
C ALA A 107 -12.78 -8.18 2.08
N LEU A 108 -11.60 -7.81 2.58
CA LEU A 108 -10.50 -8.71 2.86
C LEU A 108 -10.85 -9.69 3.98
N MET A 109 -11.53 -9.23 5.04
CA MET A 109 -12.04 -10.09 6.11
C MET A 109 -12.96 -11.18 5.55
N ARG A 110 -13.96 -10.81 4.74
CA ARG A 110 -14.87 -11.78 4.08
C ARG A 110 -14.11 -12.76 3.19
N GLN A 111 -13.04 -12.33 2.53
CA GLN A 111 -12.21 -13.24 1.74
C GLN A 111 -11.45 -14.23 2.63
N ALA A 112 -10.89 -13.77 3.75
CA ALA A 112 -10.19 -14.62 4.71
C ALA A 112 -11.11 -15.67 5.35
N GLU A 113 -12.33 -15.28 5.73
CA GLU A 113 -13.36 -16.17 6.26
C GLU A 113 -13.76 -17.27 5.27
N ARG A 114 -14.02 -16.88 4.01
CA ARG A 114 -14.31 -17.85 2.92
C ARG A 114 -13.18 -18.87 2.78
N ARG A 115 -11.93 -18.43 2.75
CA ARG A 115 -10.76 -19.32 2.65
C ARG A 115 -10.61 -20.22 3.88
N ARG A 116 -10.92 -19.72 5.08
CA ARG A 116 -10.91 -20.53 6.31
C ARG A 116 -11.96 -21.63 6.24
N ALA A 117 -13.19 -21.31 5.86
CA ALA A 117 -14.26 -22.29 5.70
C ALA A 117 -13.88 -23.39 4.71
N SER A 118 -13.28 -23.03 3.56
CA SER A 118 -12.83 -24.02 2.56
C SER A 118 -11.71 -24.95 3.07
N ARG A 119 -10.85 -24.49 3.99
CA ARG A 119 -9.80 -25.35 4.58
C ARG A 119 -10.34 -26.33 5.62
N LEU A 120 -11.33 -25.91 6.40
CA LEU A 120 -11.93 -26.75 7.44
C LEU A 120 -12.91 -27.80 6.88
N ALA A 121 -13.37 -27.60 5.65
CA ALA A 121 -14.22 -28.55 4.92
C ALA A 121 -13.43 -29.64 4.17
N ARG A 122 -12.09 -29.62 4.23
CA ARG A 122 -11.18 -30.66 3.69
C ARG A 122 -10.68 -31.53 4.82
#